data_AF-A0A1S1V8V8-F1
#
_entry.id   AF-A0A1S1V8V8-F1
#
_cell.length_a   1.000
_cell.length_b   1.000
_cell.length_c   1.000
_cell.angle_alpha   90.00
_cell.angle_beta   90.00
_cell.angle_gamma   90.00
#
_symmetry.space_group_name_H-M   'P 1'
#
loop_
_entity.id
_entity.type
_entity.pdbx_description
1 polymer ?
#
loop_
_entity_poly.entity_id
_entity_poly.type
_entity_poly.pdbx_seq_one_letter_code
_entity_poly.pdbx_strand_id
1 'polypeptide(L)'
;MTKKQLEFLKAIYNEGKTAKKLCQELKVTPYKNDLFAGHYNALNSHIDYLISDDKGEIDDMFEIIPFDGPESNEDIYIISQSGKTYIENHKEDSKRYRTQSILTLIAIIVAIIGVIIAFFQLAS
;
A
#
# COMPACT_ATOMS: atom_id res chain seq x y z
N MET A 1 0.92 6.18 -7.94
CA MET A 1 1.38 5.53 -6.70
C MET A 1 1.88 4.09 -6.94
N THR A 2 3.06 3.70 -6.43
CA THR A 2 3.61 2.33 -6.55
C THR A 2 3.16 1.41 -5.40
N LYS A 3 3.35 0.08 -5.56
CA LYS A 3 3.06 -0.90 -4.49
C LYS A 3 3.87 -0.63 -3.21
N LYS A 4 5.16 -0.32 -3.35
CA LYS A 4 6.04 -0.04 -2.21
C LYS A 4 5.63 1.24 -1.48
N GLN A 5 5.24 2.27 -2.22
CA GLN A 5 4.71 3.51 -1.65
C GLN A 5 3.40 3.27 -0.88
N LEU A 6 2.51 2.45 -1.42
CA LEU A 6 1.28 2.05 -0.71
C LEU A 6 1.57 1.22 0.54
N GLU A 7 2.57 0.33 0.51
CA GLU A 7 3.00 -0.44 1.69
C GLU A 7 3.56 0.47 2.79
N PHE A 8 4.37 1.47 2.41
CA PHE A 8 4.82 2.53 3.31
C PHE A 8 3.66 3.31 3.94
N LEU A 9 2.71 3.83 3.14
CA LEU A 9 1.56 4.57 3.66
C LEU A 9 0.70 3.71 4.60
N LYS A 10 0.54 2.41 4.31
CA LYS A 10 -0.15 1.47 5.18
C LYS A 10 0.57 1.27 6.52
N ALA A 11 1.90 1.24 6.50
CA ALA A 11 2.70 1.09 7.72
C ALA A 11 2.49 2.27 8.67
N ILE A 12 2.31 3.50 8.16
CA ILE A 12 2.09 4.71 8.98
C ILE A 12 0.61 5.08 9.18
N TYR A 13 -0.34 4.26 8.69
CA TYR A 13 -1.77 4.61 8.65
C TYR A 13 -2.39 4.84 10.05
N ASN A 14 -2.04 4.01 11.03
CA ASN A 14 -2.62 4.06 12.38
C ASN A 14 -1.73 4.80 13.38
N GLU A 15 -0.41 4.75 13.19
CA GLU A 15 0.58 5.26 14.13
C GLU A 15 1.79 5.78 13.35
N GLY A 16 2.29 6.95 13.73
CA GLY A 16 3.51 7.52 13.17
C GLY A 16 4.75 6.69 13.53
N LYS A 17 5.69 6.58 12.60
CA LYS A 17 6.88 5.72 12.77
C LYS A 17 8.14 6.42 12.29
N THR A 18 9.26 6.11 12.93
CA THR A 18 10.58 6.60 12.53
C THR A 18 11.11 5.78 11.34
N ALA A 19 12.06 6.34 10.58
CA ALA A 19 12.68 5.63 9.46
C ALA A 19 13.26 4.26 9.86
N LYS A 20 13.83 4.17 11.08
CA LYS A 20 14.35 2.92 11.65
C LYS A 20 13.27 1.86 11.82
N LYS A 21 12.14 2.21 12.45
CA LYS A 21 11.00 1.29 12.62
C LYS A 21 10.43 0.87 11.26
N LEU A 22 10.31 1.81 10.32
CA LEU A 22 9.80 1.54 8.98
C LEU A 22 10.71 0.58 8.21
N CYS A 23 12.02 0.77 8.27
CA CYS A 23 12.96 -0.16 7.65
C CYS A 23 12.85 -1.58 8.22
N GLN A 24 12.64 -1.72 9.54
CA GLN A 24 12.43 -3.03 10.16
C GLN A 24 11.13 -3.69 9.68
N GLU A 25 10.03 -2.95 9.68
CA GLU A 25 8.70 -3.46 9.28
C GLU A 25 8.63 -3.80 7.79
N LEU A 26 9.19 -2.95 6.94
CA LEU A 26 9.25 -3.13 5.49
C LEU A 26 10.43 -4.01 5.03
N LYS A 27 11.22 -4.53 5.98
CA LYS A 27 12.41 -5.37 5.73
C LYS A 27 13.42 -4.71 4.77
N VAL A 28 13.59 -3.40 4.89
CA VAL A 28 14.56 -2.61 4.14
C VAL A 28 15.90 -2.66 4.87
N THR A 29 16.96 -3.02 4.15
CA THR A 29 18.31 -3.07 4.73
C THR A 29 18.89 -1.66 4.79
N PRO A 30 19.29 -1.16 5.97
CA PRO A 30 19.90 0.16 6.10
C PRO A 30 21.26 0.23 5.38
N TYR A 31 21.62 1.43 4.92
CA TYR A 31 22.95 1.65 4.35
C TYR A 31 24.01 1.66 5.45
N LYS A 32 24.92 0.69 5.40
CA LYS A 32 25.95 0.45 6.43
C LYS A 32 26.98 1.58 6.56
N ASN A 33 27.17 2.36 5.49
CA ASN A 33 28.20 3.38 5.42
C ASN A 33 27.72 4.74 5.95
N ASP A 34 26.48 4.82 6.44
CA ASP A 34 25.85 6.06 6.88
C ASP A 34 25.22 5.86 8.26
N LEU A 35 26.01 6.16 9.30
CA LEU A 35 25.63 5.95 10.70
C LEU A 35 24.43 6.81 11.14
N PHE A 36 24.18 7.93 10.46
CA PHE A 36 23.16 8.91 10.87
C PHE A 36 21.92 8.87 9.97
N ALA A 37 22.09 8.75 8.65
CA ALA A 37 20.99 8.77 7.67
C ALA A 37 20.81 7.44 6.92
N GLY A 38 21.51 6.36 7.30
CA GLY A 38 21.47 5.09 6.59
C GLY A 38 20.09 4.42 6.53
N HIS A 39 19.23 4.67 7.53
CA HIS A 39 17.83 4.22 7.50
C HIS A 39 16.96 5.12 6.62
N TYR A 40 17.14 6.44 6.70
CA TYR A 40 16.43 7.42 5.90
C TYR A 40 16.67 7.22 4.40
N ASN A 41 17.95 7.15 4.01
CA ASN A 41 18.35 6.99 2.61
C ASN A 41 17.88 5.65 2.03
N ALA A 42 17.96 4.57 2.82
CA ALA A 42 17.46 3.27 2.40
C ALA A 42 15.94 3.25 2.23
N LEU A 43 15.19 3.90 3.13
CA LEU A 43 13.74 4.02 3.03
C LEU A 43 13.32 4.84 1.80
N ASN A 44 13.94 6.00 1.58
CA ASN A 44 13.66 6.87 0.42
C ASN A 44 13.95 6.17 -0.90
N SER A 45 15.05 5.41 -0.97
CA SER A 45 15.35 4.58 -2.12
C SER A 45 14.33 3.46 -2.28
N HIS A 46 13.90 2.81 -1.19
CA HIS A 46 12.91 1.75 -1.24
C HIS A 46 11.57 2.22 -1.80
N ILE A 47 11.06 3.36 -1.35
CA ILE A 47 9.78 3.91 -1.82
C ILE A 47 9.91 4.67 -3.15
N ASP A 48 11.11 4.67 -3.75
CA ASP A 48 11.44 5.39 -4.98
C ASP A 48 11.05 6.88 -4.88
N TYR A 49 11.35 7.52 -3.73
CA TYR A 49 10.93 8.89 -3.39
C TYR A 49 11.50 9.93 -4.37
N LEU A 50 12.81 9.85 -4.66
CA LEU A 50 13.54 10.87 -5.43
C LEU A 50 13.65 10.60 -6.94
N ILE A 51 13.17 9.45 -7.44
CA ILE A 51 13.50 8.94 -8.79
C ILE A 51 12.26 8.95 -9.68
N SER A 52 11.54 10.06 -9.75
CA SER A 52 10.39 10.10 -10.64
C SER A 52 9.95 11.48 -11.00
N ASP A 53 10.12 11.73 -12.29
CA ASP A 53 9.67 12.92 -12.98
C ASP A 53 8.13 13.04 -13.04
N ASP A 54 7.39 11.98 -12.65
CA ASP A 54 5.91 11.93 -12.60
C ASP A 54 5.31 11.83 -11.17
N LYS A 55 6.11 11.82 -10.08
CA LYS A 55 5.59 11.51 -8.72
C LYS A 55 5.58 12.69 -7.75
N GLY A 56 4.63 13.59 -7.91
CA GLY A 56 4.17 14.46 -6.82
C GLY A 56 3.14 13.79 -5.89
N GLU A 57 2.68 12.57 -6.18
CA GLU A 57 1.51 11.99 -5.48
C GLU A 57 1.74 11.56 -4.03
N ILE A 58 2.98 11.23 -3.62
CA ILE A 58 3.23 10.72 -2.27
C ILE A 58 3.58 11.82 -1.27
N ASP A 59 4.15 12.94 -1.74
CA ASP A 59 4.61 14.05 -0.88
C ASP A 59 3.49 14.59 0.00
N ASP A 60 2.28 14.74 -0.55
CA ASP A 60 1.13 15.22 0.20
C ASP A 60 0.50 14.16 1.11
N MET A 61 0.89 12.88 1.01
CA MET A 61 0.23 11.74 1.66
C MET A 61 0.79 11.43 3.05
N PHE A 62 1.87 12.08 3.45
CA PHE A 62 2.46 11.95 4.77
C PHE A 62 3.18 13.25 5.17
N GLU A 63 3.41 13.40 6.46
CA GLU A 63 4.13 14.52 7.06
C GLU A 63 5.31 13.98 7.86
N ILE A 64 6.38 14.76 7.92
CA ILE A 64 7.56 14.44 8.73
C ILE A 64 7.59 15.41 9.90
N ILE A 65 7.45 14.88 11.11
CA ILE A 65 7.50 15.67 12.34
C ILE A 65 8.85 15.43 13.02
N PRO A 66 9.63 16.49 13.31
CA PRO A 66 10.87 16.35 14.06
C PRO A 66 10.56 15.83 15.47
N PHE A 67 11.30 14.82 15.92
CA PHE A 67 11.14 14.27 17.26
C PHE A 67 12.06 15.00 18.24
N ASP A 68 11.46 15.78 19.15
CA ASP A 68 12.15 16.47 20.25
C ASP A 68 12.54 15.51 21.40
N GLY A 69 13.16 14.38 21.05
CA GLY A 69 13.71 13.42 22.00
C GLY A 69 15.20 13.59 22.25
N PRO A 70 15.77 12.94 23.29
CA PRO A 70 17.20 12.96 23.57
C PRO A 70 18.05 12.33 22.45
N GLU A 71 17.44 11.55 21.56
CA GLU A 71 18.01 11.14 20.27
C GLU A 71 17.39 12.01 19.15
N SER A 72 17.87 13.25 19.04
CA SER A 72 17.30 14.35 18.23
C SER A 72 17.32 14.17 16.70
N ASN A 73 17.50 12.94 16.21
CA ASN A 73 17.66 12.62 14.79
C ASN A 73 16.60 11.62 14.29
N GLU A 74 15.59 11.29 15.09
CA GLU A 74 14.55 10.33 14.70
C GLU A 74 13.26 11.03 14.24
N ASP A 75 13.28 11.63 13.05
CA ASP A 75 12.07 12.16 12.40
C ASP A 75 10.95 11.09 12.35
N ILE A 76 9.73 11.50 12.68
CA ILE A 76 8.53 10.64 12.67
C ILE A 76 7.70 10.92 11.44
N TYR A 77 7.43 9.87 10.68
CA TYR A 77 6.54 9.89 9.52
C TYR A 77 5.11 9.64 10.01
N ILE A 78 4.20 10.56 9.72
CA ILE A 78 2.78 10.45 10.07
C ILE A 78 1.96 10.55 8.79
N ILE A 79 0.92 9.72 8.68
CA ILE A 79 0.05 9.81 7.50
C ILE A 79 -0.77 11.11 7.52
N SER A 80 -0.85 11.79 6.38
CA SER A 80 -1.67 12.99 6.23
C SER A 80 -3.15 12.60 6.01
N GLN A 81 -4.03 13.61 5.97
CA GLN A 81 -5.45 13.36 5.70
C GLN A 81 -5.69 12.85 4.27
N SER A 82 -4.97 13.37 3.27
CA SER A 82 -5.05 12.90 1.89
C SER A 82 -4.56 11.45 1.78
N GLY A 83 -3.49 11.09 2.50
CA GLY A 83 -2.98 9.71 2.59
C GLY A 83 -4.01 8.74 3.14
N LYS A 84 -4.74 9.13 4.19
CA LYS A 84 -5.84 8.33 4.76
C LYS A 84 -6.95 8.13 3.74
N THR A 85 -7.44 9.21 3.13
CA THR A 85 -8.50 9.16 2.11
C THR A 85 -8.09 8.29 0.92
N TYR A 86 -6.84 8.37 0.47
CA TYR A 86 -6.32 7.51 -0.59
C TYR A 86 -6.39 6.03 -0.22
N ILE A 87 -5.93 5.65 0.98
CA ILE A 87 -5.97 4.26 1.46
C ILE A 87 -7.41 3.74 1.59
N GLU A 88 -8.33 4.56 2.08
CA GLU A 88 -9.74 4.20 2.23
C GLU A 88 -10.40 3.93 0.87
N ASN A 89 -10.24 4.84 -0.09
CA ASN A 89 -10.74 4.68 -1.45
C ASN A 89 -10.14 3.43 -2.12
N HIS A 90 -8.84 3.19 -1.95
CA HIS A 90 -8.18 2.02 -2.52
C HIS A 90 -8.67 0.70 -1.88
N LYS A 91 -9.04 0.71 -0.60
CA LYS A 91 -9.68 -0.44 0.06
C LYS A 91 -11.07 -0.70 -0.51
N GLU A 92 -11.87 0.35 -0.72
CA GLU A 92 -13.21 0.23 -1.28
C GLU A 92 -13.22 -0.27 -2.73
N ASP A 93 -12.33 0.24 -3.57
CA ASP A 93 -12.17 -0.22 -4.94
C ASP A 93 -11.78 -1.70 -4.97
N SER A 94 -10.79 -2.11 -4.17
CA SER A 94 -10.39 -3.53 -4.09
C SER A 94 -11.52 -4.46 -3.65
N LYS A 95 -12.41 -3.99 -2.76
CA LYS A 95 -13.60 -4.74 -2.34
C LYS A 95 -14.63 -4.81 -3.45
N ARG A 96 -14.93 -3.69 -4.12
CA ARG A 96 -15.88 -3.63 -5.25
C ARG A 96 -15.46 -4.54 -6.40
N TYR A 97 -14.19 -4.50 -6.81
CA TYR A 97 -13.67 -5.38 -7.87
C TYR A 97 -13.73 -6.87 -7.50
N ARG A 98 -13.45 -7.21 -6.23
CA ARG A 98 -13.59 -8.59 -5.72
C ARG A 98 -15.04 -9.06 -5.76
N THR A 99 -15.97 -8.25 -5.26
CA THR A 99 -17.39 -8.59 -5.25
C THR A 99 -17.93 -8.77 -6.67
N GLN A 100 -17.58 -7.87 -7.60
CA GLN A 100 -17.99 -8.01 -9.01
C GLN A 100 -17.42 -9.28 -9.64
N SER A 101 -16.14 -9.58 -9.43
CA SER A 101 -15.50 -10.79 -9.97
C SER A 101 -16.18 -12.07 -9.47
N ILE A 102 -16.57 -12.12 -8.19
CA ILE A 102 -17.29 -13.26 -7.61
C ILE A 102 -18.69 -13.40 -8.22
N LEU A 103 -19.42 -12.30 -8.36
CA LEU A 103 -20.76 -12.33 -8.97
C LEU A 103 -20.72 -12.79 -10.44
N THR A 104 -19.73 -12.32 -11.21
CA THR A 104 -19.51 -12.78 -12.58
C THR A 104 -19.18 -14.27 -12.64
N LEU A 105 -18.36 -14.77 -11.72
CA LEU A 105 -18.04 -16.20 -11.64
C LEU A 105 -19.28 -17.06 -11.35
N ILE A 106 -20.13 -16.63 -10.41
CA ILE A 106 -21.38 -17.32 -10.08
C ILE A 106 -22.31 -17.36 -11.30
N ALA A 107 -22.47 -16.24 -12.01
CA ALA A 107 -23.31 -16.17 -13.20
C ALA A 107 -22.84 -17.14 -14.30
N ILE A 108 -21.53 -17.27 -14.50
CA ILE A 108 -20.94 -18.22 -15.46
C ILE A 108 -21.26 -19.66 -15.05
N ILE A 109 -21.08 -20.01 -13.77
CA ILE A 109 -21.37 -21.37 -13.27
C ILE A 109 -22.85 -21.72 -13.46
N VAL A 110 -23.75 -20.81 -13.13
CA VAL A 110 -25.20 -21.00 -13.32
C VAL A 110 -25.54 -21.20 -14.81
N ALA A 111 -24.93 -20.42 -15.70
CA ALA A 111 -25.13 -20.59 -17.14
C ALA A 111 -24.66 -21.96 -17.64
N ILE A 112 -23.49 -22.43 -17.18
CA ILE A 112 -22.96 -23.77 -17.53
C ILE A 112 -23.91 -24.87 -17.03
N ILE A 113 -24.36 -24.80 -15.78
CA ILE A 113 -25.31 -25.78 -15.22
C ILE A 113 -26.62 -25.78 -16.02
N GLY A 114 -27.15 -24.61 -16.37
CA GLY A 114 -28.36 -24.48 -17.18
C GLY A 114 -28.21 -25.13 -18.56
N VAL A 115 -27.08 -24.92 -19.24
CA VAL A 115 -26.77 -25.55 -20.53
C VAL A 115 -26.69 -27.08 -20.39
N ILE A 116 -26.05 -27.58 -19.33
CA ILE A 116 -25.94 -29.03 -19.07
C ILE A 116 -27.33 -29.65 -18.87
N ILE A 117 -28.17 -29.05 -18.03
CA ILE A 117 -29.54 -29.54 -17.77
C ILE A 117 -30.37 -29.52 -19.05
N ALA A 118 -30.31 -28.44 -19.84
CA ALA A 118 -31.02 -28.34 -21.11
C ALA A 118 -30.58 -29.45 -22.10
N PHE A 119 -29.28 -29.74 -22.16
CA PHE A 119 -28.75 -30.84 -22.97
C PHE A 119 -29.27 -32.22 -22.51
N PHE A 120 -29.31 -32.48 -21.20
CA PHE A 120 -29.84 -33.73 -20.68
C PHE A 120 -31.36 -33.88 -20.87
N GLN A 121 -32.12 -32.78 -20.83
CA GLN A 121 -33.55 -32.80 -21.11
C GLN A 121 -33.88 -33.01 -22.59
N LEU A 122 -33.05 -32.51 -23.51
CA LEU A 122 -33.21 -32.73 -24.95
C LEU A 122 -32.74 -34.11 -25.42
N ALA A 123 -31.89 -34.79 -24.65
CA ALA A 123 -31.40 -36.13 -24.95
C ALA A 123 -32.28 -37.25 -24.35
N SER A 124 -33.27 -36.90 -23.51
CA SER A 124 -34.29 -37.78 -22.95
C SER A 124 -35.53 -37.82 -23.84
#